data_AF-A0A0N0TPJ9-F1
#
_entry.id   AF-A0A0N0TPJ9-F1
#
_cell.length_a   1.000
_cell.length_b   1.000
_cell.length_c   1.000
_cell.angle_alpha   90.00
_cell.angle_beta   90.00
_cell.angle_gamma   90.00
#
_symmetry.space_group_name_H-M   'P 1'
#
loop_
_entity.id
_entity.type
_entity.pdbx_description
1 polymer ?
#
loop_
_entity_poly.entity_id
_entity_poly.type
_entity_poly.pdbx_seq_one_letter_code
_entity_poly.pdbx_strand_id
1 'polypeptide(L)'
;MFKAVDKIQLAGANAYQPQVAVFVDDLSPNYQAALTPAGEATYGFAVDQLPNLAEDLARIGTPVRHYLLSDLTKGNLDLSAIKLAVLPNAYVVPSAVRSAINTKLKTPGRTVLSLYAAGYVQDDQAASTASMAALTGITVAKGSGTPLLAQNYSFAGQSGGPDYPLTPWFTVNDPAATTLGTYQAGGASLARKAIPVAGGSYTSVYAAAPRLPLAALRKISEDAGVHHFAPVGDAVEATGNMLAVHAGTSGVKTFRLPQTMPRVYETALYPNDVEACRNCSQLVNQSINAGDTRVYRWTSPPRGNFELITGSTVEGWAFDPDLSAASSAVAAYRGGPAGVGTYLGEFPTSTNRPDVNSYFGGITGVHGFRFAVPGCTPGTQVHLYALDPEGGNGDGSTYLGPRSCT
;
A
#
# COMPACT_ATOMS: atom_id res chain seq x y z
N MET A 1 9.58 15.70 -20.18
CA MET A 1 9.33 16.35 -18.88
C MET A 1 7.91 15.99 -18.48
N PHE A 2 7.73 15.20 -17.43
CA PHE A 2 6.42 14.70 -16.97
C PHE A 2 5.59 15.88 -16.44
N LYS A 3 4.72 16.48 -17.27
CA LYS A 3 3.82 17.59 -16.84
C LYS A 3 2.74 17.13 -15.86
N ALA A 4 2.62 15.83 -15.64
CA ALA A 4 1.66 15.18 -14.77
C ALA A 4 1.94 15.28 -13.27
N VAL A 5 3.18 15.61 -12.89
CA VAL A 5 3.62 15.54 -11.49
C VAL A 5 2.79 16.47 -10.60
N ASP A 6 2.38 17.63 -11.13
CA ASP A 6 1.58 18.62 -10.39
C ASP A 6 0.17 18.11 -10.05
N LYS A 7 -0.31 17.04 -10.70
CA LYS A 7 -1.62 16.41 -10.46
C LYS A 7 -1.55 15.15 -9.59
N ILE A 8 -0.34 14.74 -9.21
CA ILE A 8 -0.16 13.61 -8.30
C ILE A 8 -0.33 14.11 -6.88
N GLN A 9 -1.30 13.52 -6.19
CA GLN A 9 -1.63 13.84 -4.81
C GLN A 9 -1.32 12.64 -3.94
N LEU A 10 -0.63 12.85 -2.81
CA LEU A 10 -0.27 11.79 -1.87
C LEU A 10 -1.35 11.48 -0.84
N ALA A 11 -2.31 12.39 -0.66
CA ALA A 11 -3.43 12.29 0.27
C ALA A 11 -4.73 12.64 -0.46
N GLY A 12 -5.87 12.39 0.17
CA GLY A 12 -7.18 12.71 -0.40
C GLY A 12 -8.14 11.53 -0.39
N ALA A 13 -9.34 11.74 -0.93
CA ALA A 13 -10.29 10.65 -1.14
C ALA A 13 -9.67 9.65 -2.13
N ASN A 14 -9.82 8.35 -1.88
CA ASN A 14 -9.26 7.30 -2.74
C ASN A 14 -7.72 7.25 -2.82
N ALA A 15 -7.01 7.99 -1.98
CA ALA A 15 -5.55 7.90 -1.88
C ALA A 15 -5.14 6.49 -1.44
N TYR A 16 -4.36 5.81 -2.28
CA TYR A 16 -3.77 4.52 -1.96
C TYR A 16 -2.55 4.70 -1.05
N GLN A 17 -2.49 3.91 0.01
CA GLN A 17 -1.30 3.77 0.83
C GLN A 17 -0.66 2.39 0.60
N PRO A 18 0.67 2.33 0.40
CA PRO A 18 1.42 1.08 0.29
C PRO A 18 1.15 0.13 1.46
N GLN A 19 1.09 -1.17 1.16
CA GLN A 19 0.65 -2.20 2.12
C GLN A 19 1.78 -3.17 2.52
N VAL A 20 2.98 -3.00 1.97
CA VAL A 20 4.17 -3.80 2.27
C VAL A 20 5.28 -2.89 2.79
N ALA A 21 5.85 -3.26 3.94
CA ALA A 21 6.99 -2.58 4.55
C ALA A 21 8.12 -3.57 4.85
N VAL A 22 9.34 -3.21 4.47
CA VAL A 22 10.58 -3.93 4.76
C VAL A 22 11.35 -3.14 5.81
N PHE A 23 11.78 -3.81 6.88
CA PHE A 23 12.53 -3.19 7.96
C PHE A 23 13.93 -3.79 8.03
N VAL A 24 14.89 -3.11 7.42
CA VAL A 24 16.29 -3.56 7.35
C VAL A 24 16.99 -3.21 8.66
N ASP A 25 17.65 -4.18 9.27
CA ASP A 25 18.48 -3.95 10.45
C ASP A 25 19.92 -3.61 10.05
N ASP A 26 20.40 -2.45 10.47
CA ASP A 26 21.75 -1.94 10.20
C ASP A 26 22.78 -2.42 11.24
N LEU A 27 22.33 -2.97 12.38
CA LEU A 27 23.20 -3.56 13.39
C LEU A 27 23.66 -4.98 13.00
N SER A 28 22.74 -5.81 12.56
CA SER A 28 22.96 -7.24 12.28
C SER A 28 24.10 -7.56 11.30
N PRO A 29 24.35 -6.77 10.22
CA PRO A 29 25.50 -6.98 9.35
C PRO A 29 26.85 -6.97 10.10
N ASN A 30 26.99 -6.19 11.18
CA ASN A 30 28.22 -6.13 11.97
C ASN A 30 28.51 -7.45 12.72
N TYR A 31 27.48 -8.27 12.94
CA TYR A 31 27.59 -9.55 13.64
C TYR A 31 27.67 -10.73 12.66
N GLN A 32 27.54 -10.49 11.36
CA GLN A 32 27.50 -11.54 10.35
C GLN A 32 28.74 -12.44 10.40
N ALA A 33 29.93 -11.87 10.53
CA ALA A 33 31.18 -12.65 10.62
C ALA A 33 31.24 -13.56 11.87
N ALA A 34 30.57 -13.17 12.96
CA ALA A 34 30.52 -13.96 14.20
C ALA A 34 29.35 -14.96 14.24
N LEU A 35 28.29 -14.72 13.47
CA LEU A 35 27.02 -15.46 13.53
C LEU A 35 26.71 -16.31 12.30
N THR A 36 27.47 -16.20 11.21
CA THR A 36 27.24 -16.89 9.92
C THR A 36 28.58 -17.41 9.37
N PRO A 37 28.63 -18.19 8.26
CA PRO A 37 29.83 -18.92 7.89
C PRO A 37 31.04 -18.02 7.75
N ALA A 38 32.15 -18.44 8.35
CA ALA A 38 33.48 -18.03 7.95
C ALA A 38 33.85 -18.84 6.69
N GLY A 39 33.75 -18.26 5.49
CA GLY A 39 34.21 -18.95 4.27
C GLY A 39 33.63 -18.46 2.94
N GLU A 40 33.86 -19.21 1.87
CA GLU A 40 33.60 -18.87 0.45
C GLU A 40 32.12 -18.54 0.12
N ALA A 41 31.16 -18.97 0.95
CA ALA A 41 29.72 -18.75 0.75
C ALA A 41 29.19 -17.43 1.35
N THR A 42 30.02 -16.64 2.05
CA THR A 42 29.61 -15.37 2.68
C THR A 42 29.05 -14.37 1.66
N TYR A 43 29.58 -14.36 0.42
CA TYR A 43 29.08 -13.51 -0.66
C TYR A 43 27.65 -13.91 -1.09
N GLY A 44 27.44 -15.19 -1.38
CA GLY A 44 26.11 -15.70 -1.77
C GLY A 44 25.06 -15.40 -0.71
N PHE A 45 25.40 -15.64 0.57
CA PHE A 45 24.55 -15.28 1.70
C PHE A 45 24.22 -13.78 1.78
N ALA A 46 25.23 -12.91 1.68
CA ALA A 46 25.02 -11.47 1.78
C ALA A 46 24.15 -10.93 0.63
N VAL A 47 24.38 -11.44 -0.59
CA VAL A 47 23.62 -11.04 -1.79
C VAL A 47 22.17 -11.56 -1.74
N ASP A 48 21.95 -12.78 -1.26
CA ASP A 48 20.61 -13.34 -1.12
C ASP A 48 19.76 -12.66 -0.05
N GLN A 49 20.39 -12.15 1.01
CA GLN A 49 19.71 -11.51 2.15
C GLN A 49 19.09 -10.16 1.83
N LEU A 50 19.82 -9.28 1.14
CA LEU A 50 19.40 -7.89 0.92
C LEU A 50 19.28 -7.54 -0.56
N PRO A 51 20.35 -7.60 -1.40
CA PRO A 51 20.24 -7.25 -2.83
C PRO A 51 19.17 -8.03 -3.60
N ASN A 52 19.26 -9.37 -3.60
CA ASN A 52 18.33 -10.21 -4.36
C ASN A 52 16.92 -10.12 -3.78
N LEU A 53 16.78 -10.02 -2.45
CA LEU A 53 15.48 -9.82 -1.83
C LEU A 53 14.85 -8.50 -2.25
N ALA A 54 15.63 -7.41 -2.30
CA ALA A 54 15.13 -6.11 -2.73
C ALA A 54 14.71 -6.15 -4.21
N GLU A 55 15.46 -6.82 -5.07
CA GLU A 55 15.09 -7.04 -6.48
C GLU A 55 13.79 -7.85 -6.60
N ASP A 56 13.69 -8.96 -5.88
CA ASP A 56 12.50 -9.83 -5.88
C ASP A 56 11.28 -9.05 -5.33
N LEU A 57 11.42 -8.33 -4.22
CA LEU A 57 10.35 -7.50 -3.66
C LEU A 57 9.93 -6.34 -4.57
N ALA A 58 10.85 -5.77 -5.35
CA ALA A 58 10.50 -4.73 -6.32
C ALA A 58 9.57 -5.27 -7.43
N ARG A 59 9.54 -6.59 -7.66
CA ARG A 59 8.79 -7.24 -8.75
C ARG A 59 7.58 -8.05 -8.27
N ILE A 60 7.14 -7.87 -7.03
CA ILE A 60 5.91 -8.53 -6.56
C ILE A 60 4.64 -7.89 -7.11
N GLY A 61 4.70 -6.82 -7.93
CA GLY A 61 3.53 -6.19 -8.55
C GLY A 61 2.74 -5.25 -7.62
N THR A 62 3.36 -4.75 -6.56
CA THR A 62 2.81 -3.75 -5.62
C THR A 62 3.96 -2.88 -5.07
N PRO A 63 3.73 -1.62 -4.62
CA PRO A 63 4.77 -0.83 -3.98
C PRO A 63 5.23 -1.43 -2.66
N VAL A 64 6.55 -1.33 -2.43
CA VAL A 64 7.22 -1.77 -1.21
C VAL A 64 7.94 -0.58 -0.58
N ARG A 65 7.70 -0.34 0.70
CA ARG A 65 8.41 0.70 1.47
C ARG A 65 9.54 0.10 2.27
N HIS A 66 10.65 0.82 2.37
CA HIS A 66 11.87 0.37 3.05
C HIS A 66 12.17 1.33 4.20
N TYR A 67 12.41 0.79 5.37
CA TYR A 67 12.70 1.50 6.60
C TYR A 67 13.90 0.86 7.31
N LEU A 68 14.57 1.61 8.17
CA LEU A 68 15.46 0.98 9.14
C LEU A 68 14.60 0.30 10.22
N LEU A 69 15.07 -0.84 10.74
CA LEU A 69 14.37 -1.53 11.82
C LEU A 69 14.26 -0.65 13.07
N SER A 70 15.28 0.18 13.31
CA SER A 70 15.32 1.15 14.41
C SER A 70 14.27 2.28 14.27
N ASP A 71 13.73 2.54 13.07
CA ASP A 71 12.66 3.52 12.86
C ASP A 71 11.37 3.13 13.58
N LEU A 72 11.16 1.84 13.87
CA LEU A 72 10.06 1.38 14.72
C LEU A 72 10.09 2.00 16.11
N THR A 73 11.25 2.43 16.61
CA THR A 73 11.37 3.08 17.92
C THR A 73 11.00 4.58 17.87
N LYS A 74 10.82 5.15 16.67
CA LYS A 74 10.45 6.55 16.47
C LYS A 74 8.92 6.72 16.51
N GLY A 75 8.45 7.91 16.88
CA GLY A 75 7.01 8.18 17.11
C GLY A 75 6.17 8.49 15.87
N ASN A 76 6.79 8.69 14.70
CA ASN A 76 6.16 9.30 13.52
C ASN A 76 5.95 8.34 12.34
N LEU A 77 6.23 7.05 12.50
CA LEU A 77 6.06 6.07 11.43
C LEU A 77 4.62 5.57 11.39
N ASP A 78 3.87 5.94 10.35
CA ASP A 78 2.53 5.43 10.08
C ASP A 78 2.60 4.05 9.41
N LEU A 79 2.01 3.06 10.06
CA LEU A 79 1.94 1.66 9.60
C LEU A 79 0.49 1.17 9.47
N SER A 80 -0.49 2.09 9.49
CA SER A 80 -1.92 1.76 9.53
C SER A 80 -2.38 0.95 8.30
N ALA A 81 -1.85 1.26 7.12
CA ALA A 81 -2.14 0.52 5.88
C ALA A 81 -1.31 -0.75 5.68
N ILE A 82 -0.25 -0.98 6.48
CA ILE A 82 0.64 -2.12 6.29
C ILE A 82 -0.05 -3.42 6.66
N LYS A 83 -0.07 -4.34 5.69
CA LYS A 83 -0.60 -5.71 5.83
C LYS A 83 0.51 -6.75 5.91
N LEU A 84 1.64 -6.51 5.23
CA LEU A 84 2.83 -7.35 5.30
C LEU A 84 4.04 -6.54 5.78
N ALA A 85 4.61 -6.95 6.92
CA ALA A 85 5.89 -6.46 7.41
C ALA A 85 6.97 -7.53 7.18
N VAL A 86 8.09 -7.16 6.58
CA VAL A 86 9.21 -8.07 6.27
C VAL A 86 10.43 -7.69 7.10
N LEU A 87 10.98 -8.67 7.82
CA LEU A 87 12.19 -8.58 8.63
C LEU A 87 13.27 -9.45 7.95
N PRO A 88 14.05 -8.89 7.01
CA PRO A 88 14.98 -9.65 6.19
C PRO A 88 16.19 -10.16 6.98
N ASN A 89 16.79 -9.30 7.81
CA ASN A 89 18.10 -9.56 8.41
C ASN A 89 18.14 -9.21 9.90
N ALA A 90 17.02 -9.30 10.62
CA ALA A 90 16.89 -8.87 12.02
C ALA A 90 17.50 -9.88 13.01
N TYR A 91 18.79 -10.21 12.92
CA TYR A 91 19.43 -11.24 13.75
C TYR A 91 19.70 -10.79 15.18
N VAL A 92 20.16 -9.54 15.33
CA VAL A 92 20.49 -8.91 16.60
C VAL A 92 19.43 -7.87 16.90
N VAL A 93 18.51 -8.20 17.80
CA VAL A 93 17.35 -7.34 18.07
C VAL A 93 17.36 -6.93 19.54
N PRO A 94 17.79 -5.70 19.86
CA PRO A 94 17.80 -5.19 21.22
C PRO A 94 16.40 -5.13 21.84
N SER A 95 16.31 -5.18 23.16
CA SER A 95 15.03 -5.21 23.90
C SER A 95 14.08 -4.06 23.50
N ALA A 96 14.60 -2.85 23.29
CA ALA A 96 13.79 -1.70 22.84
C ALA A 96 13.16 -1.93 21.46
N VAL A 97 13.92 -2.48 20.51
CA VAL A 97 13.43 -2.78 19.15
C VAL A 97 12.47 -3.96 19.18
N ARG A 98 12.72 -5.00 20.01
CA ARG A 98 11.77 -6.11 20.21
C ARG A 98 10.41 -5.62 20.70
N SER A 99 10.41 -4.70 21.67
CA SER A 99 9.19 -4.06 22.17
C SER A 99 8.46 -3.32 21.04
N ALA A 100 9.19 -2.58 20.21
CA ALA A 100 8.62 -1.88 19.06
C ALA A 100 8.03 -2.84 18.00
N ILE A 101 8.72 -3.95 17.67
CA ILE A 101 8.19 -4.99 16.78
C ILE A 101 6.89 -5.59 17.36
N ASN A 102 6.90 -5.93 18.65
CA ASN A 102 5.74 -6.53 19.31
C ASN A 102 4.53 -5.61 19.34
N THR A 103 4.74 -4.31 19.57
CA THR A 103 3.65 -3.35 19.70
C THR A 103 3.17 -2.81 18.36
N LYS A 104 4.08 -2.61 17.39
CA LYS A 104 3.77 -1.96 16.11
C LYS A 104 3.57 -2.91 14.95
N LEU A 105 4.21 -4.09 14.92
CA LEU A 105 4.10 -5.04 13.80
C LEU A 105 3.18 -6.22 14.11
N LYS A 106 3.14 -6.70 15.36
CA LYS A 106 2.29 -7.82 15.76
C LYS A 106 0.88 -7.35 16.15
N THR A 107 0.17 -6.78 15.19
CA THR A 107 -1.19 -6.24 15.39
C THR A 107 -2.23 -7.10 14.66
N PRO A 108 -3.52 -7.05 15.07
CA PRO A 108 -4.57 -7.86 14.45
C PRO A 108 -4.62 -7.71 12.91
N GLY A 109 -4.70 -8.84 12.21
CA GLY A 109 -4.78 -8.89 10.75
C GLY A 109 -3.45 -8.69 10.01
N ARG A 110 -2.36 -8.32 10.70
CA ARG A 110 -1.04 -8.15 10.06
C ARG A 110 -0.34 -9.47 9.84
N THR A 111 0.40 -9.57 8.74
CA THR A 111 1.38 -10.64 8.50
C THR A 111 2.79 -10.12 8.75
N VAL A 112 3.58 -10.86 9.53
CA VAL A 112 5.00 -10.55 9.78
C VAL A 112 5.83 -11.69 9.22
N LEU A 113 6.60 -11.42 8.18
CA LEU A 113 7.55 -12.33 7.56
C LEU A 113 8.94 -12.09 8.15
N SER A 114 9.46 -13.06 8.87
CA SER A 114 10.83 -13.05 9.39
C SER A 114 11.70 -14.03 8.62
N LEU A 115 12.81 -13.55 8.07
CA LEU A 115 13.78 -14.40 7.39
C LEU A 115 14.87 -14.83 8.40
N TYR A 116 15.62 -15.85 7.99
CA TYR A 116 16.80 -16.44 8.61
C TYR A 116 17.29 -15.79 9.91
N ALA A 117 17.47 -16.58 10.97
CA ALA A 117 18.05 -16.12 12.23
C ALA A 117 17.37 -14.91 12.91
N ALA A 118 16.16 -14.49 12.52
CA ALA A 118 15.48 -13.36 13.14
C ALA A 118 15.36 -13.52 14.67
N GLY A 119 15.92 -12.56 15.40
CA GLY A 119 15.94 -12.53 16.86
C GLY A 119 16.89 -13.54 17.50
N TYR A 120 17.93 -14.00 16.80
CA TYR A 120 18.88 -14.95 17.36
C TYR A 120 19.64 -14.42 18.57
N VAL A 121 19.98 -13.13 18.55
CA VAL A 121 20.63 -12.41 19.65
C VAL A 121 19.69 -11.33 20.20
N GLN A 122 19.70 -11.16 21.53
CA GLN A 122 19.00 -10.10 22.23
C GLN A 122 19.99 -9.43 23.19
N ASP A 123 20.22 -8.13 23.00
CA ASP A 123 21.16 -7.36 23.82
C ASP A 123 22.54 -8.06 23.91
N ASP A 124 23.04 -8.30 25.12
CA ASP A 124 24.31 -8.97 25.42
C ASP A 124 24.17 -10.49 25.62
N GLN A 125 22.99 -11.05 25.37
CA GLN A 125 22.71 -12.47 25.62
C GLN A 125 23.30 -13.37 24.55
N ALA A 126 23.66 -14.59 24.95
CA ALA A 126 24.13 -15.63 24.02
C ALA A 126 23.06 -15.95 22.96
N ALA A 127 23.52 -16.20 21.74
CA ALA A 127 22.65 -16.50 20.62
C ALA A 127 21.87 -17.81 20.85
N SER A 128 20.53 -17.77 20.75
CA SER A 128 19.69 -18.92 21.07
C SER A 128 18.43 -19.03 20.20
N THR A 129 18.02 -20.26 19.87
CA THR A 129 16.76 -20.52 19.17
C THR A 129 15.54 -20.20 20.03
N ALA A 130 15.68 -20.22 21.35
CA ALA A 130 14.65 -19.72 22.28
C ALA A 130 14.38 -18.23 22.07
N SER A 131 15.43 -17.41 21.87
CA SER A 131 15.29 -15.98 21.58
C SER A 131 14.60 -15.73 20.23
N MET A 132 14.91 -16.56 19.22
CA MET A 132 14.22 -16.53 17.93
C MET A 132 12.74 -16.87 18.06
N ALA A 133 12.42 -17.94 18.81
CA ALA A 133 11.04 -18.34 19.06
C ALA A 133 10.26 -17.25 19.82
N ALA A 134 10.89 -16.57 20.78
CA ALA A 134 10.27 -15.43 21.48
C ALA A 134 9.97 -14.26 20.55
N LEU A 135 10.85 -13.96 19.58
CA LEU A 135 10.61 -12.88 18.62
C LEU A 135 9.62 -13.26 17.52
N THR A 136 9.72 -14.45 16.96
CA THR A 136 8.93 -14.85 15.77
C THR A 136 7.62 -15.55 16.15
N GLY A 137 7.53 -16.11 17.36
CA GLY A 137 6.41 -16.94 17.79
C GLY A 137 6.37 -18.35 17.19
N ILE A 138 7.38 -18.72 16.40
CA ILE A 138 7.55 -20.04 15.80
C ILE A 138 8.79 -20.71 16.41
N THR A 139 8.60 -21.91 16.95
CA THR A 139 9.72 -22.71 17.49
C THR A 139 10.60 -23.24 16.36
N VAL A 140 11.91 -23.11 16.55
CA VAL A 140 12.94 -23.55 15.60
C VAL A 140 14.04 -24.34 16.31
N ALA A 141 14.71 -25.22 15.57
CA ALA A 141 15.91 -25.92 16.00
C ALA A 141 17.10 -25.50 15.15
N LYS A 142 18.29 -25.46 15.76
CA LYS A 142 19.56 -25.35 15.04
C LYS A 142 19.89 -26.72 14.44
N GLY A 143 20.14 -26.75 13.14
CA GLY A 143 20.53 -27.98 12.45
C GLY A 143 22.00 -28.35 12.68
N SER A 144 22.33 -29.59 12.34
CA SER A 144 23.71 -30.12 12.36
C SER A 144 24.30 -30.16 10.94
N GLY A 145 25.63 -30.16 10.84
CA GLY A 145 26.31 -30.16 9.54
C GLY A 145 26.10 -28.87 8.72
N THR A 146 26.43 -28.94 7.44
CA THR A 146 26.45 -27.80 6.49
C THR A 146 25.71 -28.17 5.19
N PRO A 147 24.40 -28.49 5.24
CA PRO A 147 23.66 -28.88 4.04
C PRO A 147 23.47 -27.70 3.08
N LEU A 148 23.26 -28.01 1.81
CA LEU A 148 22.73 -27.04 0.85
C LEU A 148 21.29 -26.70 1.24
N LEU A 149 20.95 -25.41 1.17
CA LEU A 149 19.65 -24.90 1.63
C LEU A 149 18.62 -24.73 0.50
N ALA A 150 18.75 -25.53 -0.57
CA ALA A 150 17.71 -25.64 -1.60
C ALA A 150 16.38 -26.13 -0.99
N GLN A 151 15.27 -25.58 -1.46
CA GLN A 151 13.95 -25.75 -0.86
C GLN A 151 12.89 -26.14 -1.88
N ASN A 152 11.83 -26.77 -1.37
CA ASN A 152 10.56 -27.02 -2.05
C ASN A 152 9.45 -26.26 -1.34
N TYR A 153 8.66 -25.49 -2.06
CA TYR A 153 7.60 -24.62 -1.54
C TYR A 153 6.22 -25.17 -1.94
N SER A 154 5.59 -25.95 -1.07
CA SER A 154 4.34 -26.65 -1.37
C SER A 154 3.18 -25.69 -1.67
N PHE A 155 3.12 -24.56 -0.97
CA PHE A 155 2.06 -23.56 -1.12
C PHE A 155 2.10 -22.75 -2.43
N ALA A 156 3.25 -22.77 -3.11
CA ALA A 156 3.49 -22.05 -4.35
C ALA A 156 3.84 -22.99 -5.54
N GLY A 157 3.93 -24.31 -5.30
CA GLY A 157 4.19 -25.30 -6.35
C GLY A 157 5.54 -25.14 -7.05
N GLN A 158 6.58 -24.73 -6.33
CA GLN A 158 7.90 -24.41 -6.90
C GLN A 158 9.04 -24.89 -6.01
N SER A 159 10.25 -24.91 -6.57
CA SER A 159 11.49 -25.23 -5.85
C SER A 159 12.54 -24.16 -6.14
N GLY A 160 13.50 -23.98 -5.24
CA GLY A 160 14.57 -22.99 -5.37
C GLY A 160 15.10 -22.54 -4.01
N GLY A 161 15.67 -21.34 -3.95
CA GLY A 161 16.30 -20.80 -2.74
C GLY A 161 17.81 -20.99 -2.74
N PRO A 162 18.47 -20.70 -1.62
CA PRO A 162 19.93 -20.65 -1.55
C PRO A 162 20.54 -22.06 -1.64
N ASP A 163 21.15 -22.41 -2.76
CA ASP A 163 21.79 -23.72 -2.98
C ASP A 163 23.28 -23.71 -2.59
N TYR A 164 23.56 -23.24 -1.37
CA TYR A 164 24.90 -23.19 -0.81
C TYR A 164 24.91 -23.64 0.66
N PRO A 165 26.05 -24.15 1.17
CA PRO A 165 26.15 -24.58 2.55
C PRO A 165 26.13 -23.39 3.51
N LEU A 166 25.42 -23.53 4.63
CA LEU A 166 25.30 -22.49 5.67
C LEU A 166 25.43 -23.07 7.08
N THR A 167 26.12 -22.37 7.96
CA THR A 167 26.16 -22.68 9.40
C THR A 167 26.22 -21.37 10.20
N PRO A 168 25.38 -21.20 11.25
CA PRO A 168 24.29 -22.08 11.62
C PRO A 168 23.21 -22.10 10.53
N TRP A 169 22.47 -23.21 10.44
CA TRP A 169 21.21 -23.27 9.71
C TRP A 169 20.12 -23.72 10.68
N PHE A 170 18.86 -23.44 10.33
CA PHE A 170 17.72 -23.67 11.20
C PHE A 170 16.65 -24.49 10.49
N THR A 171 15.85 -25.21 11.26
CA THR A 171 14.63 -25.88 10.78
C THR A 171 13.48 -25.52 11.70
N VAL A 172 12.28 -25.38 11.14
CA VAL A 172 11.07 -25.23 11.94
C VAL A 172 10.76 -26.57 12.64
N ASN A 173 10.45 -26.51 13.93
CA ASN A 173 10.03 -27.66 14.73
C ASN A 173 8.82 -27.32 15.63
N ASP A 174 8.00 -26.35 15.20
CA ASP A 174 6.77 -25.96 15.88
C ASP A 174 5.58 -26.80 15.38
N PRO A 175 5.01 -27.68 16.21
CA PRO A 175 3.88 -28.53 15.81
C PRO A 175 2.57 -27.75 15.59
N ALA A 176 2.48 -26.51 16.10
CA ALA A 176 1.33 -25.64 15.89
C ALA A 176 1.47 -24.76 14.64
N ALA A 177 2.63 -24.79 13.95
CA ALA A 177 2.85 -24.07 12.71
C ALA A 177 2.53 -24.95 11.49
N THR A 178 1.92 -24.35 10.47
CA THR A 178 1.72 -25.00 9.17
C THR A 178 2.99 -24.89 8.35
N THR A 179 3.56 -26.01 7.94
CA THR A 179 4.72 -26.04 7.05
C THR A 179 4.32 -25.63 5.63
N LEU A 180 5.02 -24.65 5.08
CA LEU A 180 4.84 -24.13 3.71
C LEU A 180 5.99 -24.52 2.78
N GLY A 181 7.14 -24.88 3.35
CA GLY A 181 8.31 -25.29 2.59
C GLY A 181 9.23 -26.22 3.38
N THR A 182 9.98 -27.04 2.65
CA THR A 182 10.93 -28.00 3.20
C THR A 182 12.27 -27.86 2.49
N TYR A 183 13.36 -28.12 3.21
CA TYR A 183 14.65 -28.31 2.55
C TYR A 183 14.63 -29.58 1.71
N GLN A 184 15.31 -29.56 0.58
CA GLN A 184 15.52 -30.77 -0.23
C GLN A 184 16.36 -31.81 0.53
N ALA A 185 17.25 -31.34 1.42
CA ALA A 185 18.00 -32.18 2.35
C ALA A 185 17.18 -32.71 3.53
N GLY A 186 15.92 -32.30 3.68
CA GLY A 186 15.02 -32.67 4.77
C GLY A 186 14.88 -31.61 5.87
N GLY A 187 13.72 -31.61 6.54
CA GLY A 187 13.35 -30.59 7.54
C GLY A 187 12.51 -29.45 6.97
N ALA A 188 11.75 -28.78 7.84
CA ALA A 188 10.86 -27.68 7.47
C ALA A 188 11.64 -26.36 7.38
N SER A 189 11.56 -25.69 6.22
CA SER A 189 12.33 -24.49 5.92
C SER A 189 11.50 -23.21 5.94
N LEU A 190 10.17 -23.32 5.84
CA LEU A 190 9.23 -22.20 5.86
C LEU A 190 7.95 -22.64 6.54
N ALA A 191 7.44 -21.86 7.48
CA ALA A 191 6.18 -22.14 8.14
C ALA A 191 5.40 -20.87 8.46
N ARG A 192 4.08 -21.02 8.64
CA ARG A 192 3.19 -19.96 9.11
C ARG A 192 2.40 -20.37 10.35
N LYS A 193 2.08 -19.40 11.19
CA LYS A 193 1.27 -19.58 12.40
C LYS A 193 0.44 -18.34 12.70
N ALA A 194 -0.85 -18.52 12.94
CA ALA A 194 -1.70 -17.47 13.48
C ALA A 194 -1.46 -17.36 15.00
N ILE A 195 -1.17 -16.16 15.49
CA ILE A 195 -0.82 -15.92 16.89
C ILE A 195 -1.80 -14.89 17.48
N PRO A 196 -2.53 -15.23 18.56
CA PRO A 196 -3.47 -14.32 19.20
C PRO A 196 -2.80 -13.05 19.75
N VAL A 197 -3.48 -11.92 19.57
CA VAL A 197 -3.15 -10.62 20.15
C VAL A 197 -4.46 -9.91 20.55
N ALA A 198 -4.37 -8.82 21.33
CA ALA A 198 -5.57 -8.06 21.66
C ALA A 198 -6.30 -7.59 20.39
N GLY A 199 -7.59 -7.91 20.27
CA GLY A 199 -8.40 -7.56 19.10
C GLY A 199 -8.30 -8.52 17.90
N GLY A 200 -7.63 -9.67 18.02
CA GLY A 200 -7.64 -10.70 16.98
C GLY A 200 -6.40 -11.60 16.98
N SER A 201 -5.83 -11.80 15.81
CA SER A 201 -4.55 -12.51 15.64
C SER A 201 -3.74 -11.86 14.54
N TYR A 202 -2.42 -12.00 14.60
CA TYR A 202 -1.53 -11.71 13.48
C TYR A 202 -0.98 -13.03 12.93
N THR A 203 -0.52 -13.01 11.67
CA THR A 203 0.12 -14.18 11.05
C THR A 203 1.63 -14.01 11.12
N SER A 204 2.31 -14.91 11.82
CA SER A 204 3.77 -15.05 11.72
C SER A 204 4.12 -15.98 10.57
N VAL A 205 5.03 -15.57 9.70
CA VAL A 205 5.64 -16.40 8.68
C VAL A 205 7.14 -16.40 8.94
N TYR A 206 7.73 -17.57 9.14
CA TYR A 206 9.15 -17.71 9.38
C TYR A 206 9.82 -18.52 8.28
N ALA A 207 10.78 -17.89 7.60
CA ALA A 207 11.66 -18.53 6.62
C ALA A 207 13.00 -18.84 7.29
N ALA A 208 13.31 -20.12 7.46
CA ALA A 208 14.55 -20.57 8.08
C ALA A 208 15.77 -20.41 7.17
N ALA A 209 15.55 -20.27 5.87
CA ALA A 209 16.61 -20.00 4.88
C ALA A 209 16.76 -18.50 4.57
N PRO A 210 17.95 -18.06 4.11
CA PRO A 210 18.23 -16.65 3.79
C PRO A 210 17.38 -16.01 2.69
N ARG A 211 16.79 -16.81 1.79
CA ARG A 211 16.07 -16.31 0.63
C ARG A 211 14.81 -17.13 0.36
N LEU A 212 13.81 -16.41 -0.13
CA LEU A 212 12.61 -16.95 -0.76
C LEU A 212 12.57 -16.51 -2.22
N PRO A 213 12.14 -17.36 -3.16
CA PRO A 213 11.96 -16.95 -4.56
C PRO A 213 10.80 -15.96 -4.69
N LEU A 214 10.84 -15.14 -5.75
CA LEU A 214 9.82 -14.13 -6.08
C LEU A 214 8.38 -14.65 -5.95
N ALA A 215 8.06 -15.81 -6.52
CA ALA A 215 6.69 -16.33 -6.47
C ALA A 215 6.26 -16.73 -5.05
N ALA A 216 7.19 -17.10 -4.16
CA ALA A 216 6.87 -17.39 -2.76
C ALA A 216 6.58 -16.09 -2.00
N LEU A 217 7.39 -15.05 -2.21
CA LEU A 217 7.16 -13.71 -1.66
C LEU A 217 5.82 -13.13 -2.15
N ARG A 218 5.53 -13.26 -3.44
CA ARG A 218 4.24 -12.87 -4.03
C ARG A 218 3.08 -13.59 -3.36
N LYS A 219 3.16 -14.92 -3.19
CA LYS A 219 2.07 -15.70 -2.59
C LYS A 219 1.87 -15.37 -1.11
N ILE A 220 2.93 -15.11 -0.35
CA ILE A 220 2.84 -14.61 1.04
C ILE A 220 2.15 -13.25 1.08
N SER A 221 2.51 -12.34 0.17
CA SER A 221 1.88 -11.02 0.05
C SER A 221 0.38 -11.12 -0.27
N GLU A 222 0.00 -12.01 -1.20
CA GLU A 222 -1.41 -12.28 -1.52
C GLU A 222 -2.18 -12.85 -0.32
N ASP A 223 -1.60 -13.83 0.39
CA ASP A 223 -2.20 -14.42 1.59
C ASP A 223 -2.33 -13.39 2.73
N ALA A 224 -1.45 -12.39 2.78
CA ALA A 224 -1.54 -11.25 3.70
C ALA A 224 -2.63 -10.23 3.29
N GLY A 225 -3.32 -10.43 2.17
CA GLY A 225 -4.38 -9.55 1.67
C GLY A 225 -3.87 -8.25 1.06
N VAL A 226 -2.60 -8.21 0.64
CA VAL A 226 -2.00 -7.06 -0.05
C VAL A 226 -2.64 -6.88 -1.42
N HIS A 227 -3.00 -5.64 -1.74
CA HIS A 227 -3.46 -5.27 -3.08
C HIS A 227 -2.27 -5.27 -4.04
N HIS A 228 -2.44 -5.93 -5.18
CA HIS A 228 -1.43 -5.99 -6.22
C HIS A 228 -2.00 -5.39 -7.51
N PHE A 229 -1.29 -4.41 -8.05
CA PHE A 229 -1.71 -3.70 -9.24
C PHE A 229 -1.34 -4.46 -10.50
N ALA A 230 -0.16 -5.08 -10.54
CA ALA A 230 0.35 -5.76 -11.73
C ALA A 230 0.54 -7.27 -11.49
N PRO A 231 0.65 -8.06 -12.57
CA PRO A 231 1.18 -9.43 -12.50
C PRO A 231 2.55 -9.47 -11.82
N VAL A 232 2.89 -10.64 -11.27
CA VAL A 232 4.24 -10.87 -10.71
C VAL A 232 5.30 -10.72 -11.82
N GLY A 233 6.44 -10.13 -11.47
CA GLY A 233 7.54 -9.82 -12.40
C GLY A 233 7.60 -8.35 -12.82
N ASP A 234 6.49 -7.60 -12.69
CA ASP A 234 6.46 -6.17 -12.98
C ASP A 234 6.75 -5.34 -11.74
N ALA A 235 7.50 -4.25 -11.94
CA ALA A 235 7.75 -3.29 -10.88
C ALA A 235 6.62 -2.26 -10.83
N VAL A 236 6.16 -1.97 -9.62
CA VAL A 236 5.04 -1.07 -9.37
C VAL A 236 5.42 -0.05 -8.31
N GLU A 237 5.16 1.21 -8.61
CA GLU A 237 5.07 2.27 -7.61
C GLU A 237 3.65 2.80 -7.59
N ALA A 238 3.02 2.87 -6.41
CA ALA A 238 1.69 3.41 -6.27
C ALA A 238 1.54 4.09 -4.91
N THR A 239 1.04 5.31 -4.93
CA THR A 239 0.80 6.10 -3.72
C THR A 239 -0.16 7.22 -4.05
N GLY A 240 -1.03 7.55 -3.09
CA GLY A 240 -2.01 8.59 -3.30
C GLY A 240 -2.91 8.28 -4.50
N ASN A 241 -2.99 9.17 -5.49
CA ASN A 241 -3.81 8.97 -6.68
C ASN A 241 -3.04 8.41 -7.90
N MET A 242 -1.85 7.84 -7.71
CA MET A 242 -0.96 7.44 -8.81
C MET A 242 -0.64 5.93 -8.83
N LEU A 243 -0.49 5.39 -10.03
CA LEU A 243 0.05 4.07 -10.34
C LEU A 243 1.10 4.21 -11.46
N ALA A 244 2.35 3.85 -11.18
CA ALA A 244 3.38 3.62 -12.17
C ALA A 244 3.68 2.13 -12.28
N VAL A 245 3.72 1.61 -13.50
CA VAL A 245 4.08 0.22 -13.80
C VAL A 245 5.25 0.22 -14.77
N HIS A 246 6.32 -0.49 -14.41
CA HIS A 246 7.43 -0.80 -15.28
C HIS A 246 7.40 -2.29 -15.63
N ALA A 247 7.28 -2.59 -16.92
CA ALA A 247 7.07 -3.95 -17.39
C ALA A 247 8.38 -4.76 -17.38
N GLY A 248 8.40 -5.85 -16.61
CA GLY A 248 9.47 -6.84 -16.66
C GLY A 248 9.39 -7.76 -17.88
N THR A 249 8.21 -7.87 -18.49
CA THR A 249 7.94 -8.74 -19.65
C THR A 249 7.04 -8.05 -20.67
N SER A 250 7.23 -8.36 -21.95
CA SER A 250 6.32 -7.92 -23.02
C SER A 250 5.01 -8.70 -22.99
N GLY A 251 3.90 -8.07 -23.38
CA GLY A 251 2.62 -8.73 -23.60
C GLY A 251 1.43 -7.82 -23.33
N VAL A 252 0.24 -8.44 -23.36
CA VAL A 252 -1.01 -7.77 -22.99
C VAL A 252 -1.25 -8.00 -21.51
N LYS A 253 -1.37 -6.92 -20.74
CA LYS A 253 -1.50 -6.96 -19.28
C LYS A 253 -2.81 -6.34 -18.80
N THR A 254 -3.19 -6.75 -17.60
CA THR A 254 -4.28 -6.16 -16.84
C THR A 254 -3.72 -5.57 -15.55
N PHE A 255 -3.99 -4.30 -15.30
CA PHE A 255 -3.62 -3.63 -14.05
C PHE A 255 -4.85 -3.44 -13.16
N ARG A 256 -4.81 -3.92 -11.92
CA ARG A 256 -5.91 -3.83 -10.96
C ARG A 256 -5.82 -2.54 -10.17
N LEU A 257 -6.92 -1.80 -10.11
CA LEU A 257 -7.05 -0.59 -9.30
C LEU A 257 -7.48 -0.99 -7.87
N PRO A 258 -7.14 -0.20 -6.84
CA PRO A 258 -7.38 -0.59 -5.45
C PRO A 258 -8.87 -0.57 -5.08
N GLN A 259 -9.68 0.08 -5.90
CA GLN A 259 -11.13 0.08 -5.88
C GLN A 259 -11.64 0.51 -7.26
N THR A 260 -12.96 0.59 -7.43
CA THR A 260 -13.55 1.23 -8.61
C THR A 260 -13.19 2.71 -8.61
N MET A 261 -12.40 3.13 -9.59
CA MET A 261 -12.01 4.52 -9.78
C MET A 261 -13.02 5.24 -10.67
N PRO A 262 -13.44 6.47 -10.31
CA PRO A 262 -14.33 7.25 -11.15
C PRO A 262 -13.73 7.46 -12.54
N ARG A 263 -12.46 7.88 -12.59
CA ARG A 263 -11.73 8.14 -13.84
C ARG A 263 -10.25 7.86 -13.64
N VAL A 264 -9.62 7.34 -14.68
CA VAL A 264 -8.19 7.07 -14.73
C VAL A 264 -7.62 7.65 -16.00
N TYR A 265 -6.48 8.33 -15.90
CA TYR A 265 -5.74 8.91 -17.01
C TYR A 265 -4.37 8.26 -17.11
N GLU A 266 -3.91 8.02 -18.33
CA GLU A 266 -2.50 7.77 -18.65
C GLU A 266 -1.81 9.10 -18.93
N THR A 267 -0.65 9.33 -18.31
CA THR A 267 -0.07 10.68 -18.21
C THR A 267 1.42 10.77 -18.57
N ALA A 268 2.06 9.62 -18.82
CA ALA A 268 3.48 9.55 -19.18
C ALA A 268 3.76 9.57 -20.67
N LEU A 269 2.95 8.87 -21.46
CA LEU A 269 3.25 8.60 -22.88
C LEU A 269 2.87 9.75 -23.81
N TYR A 270 1.99 10.65 -23.36
CA TYR A 270 1.39 11.67 -24.21
C TYR A 270 1.68 13.08 -23.68
N PRO A 271 1.67 14.11 -24.54
CA PRO A 271 1.83 15.50 -24.12
C PRO A 271 0.76 15.98 -23.13
N ASN A 272 -0.42 15.34 -23.13
CA ASN A 272 -1.57 15.62 -22.29
C ASN A 272 -2.11 14.32 -21.67
N ASP A 273 -2.86 14.42 -20.57
CA ASP A 273 -3.58 13.29 -20.00
C ASP A 273 -4.52 12.65 -21.05
N VAL A 274 -4.45 11.33 -21.18
CA VAL A 274 -5.37 10.55 -22.00
C VAL A 274 -6.23 9.69 -21.09
N GLU A 275 -7.54 9.84 -21.18
CA GLU A 275 -8.46 9.05 -20.36
C GLU A 275 -8.34 7.56 -20.73
N ALA A 276 -8.00 6.75 -19.73
CA ALA A 276 -7.80 5.31 -19.89
C ALA A 276 -9.08 4.53 -19.59
N CYS A 277 -9.85 4.93 -18.56
CA CYS A 277 -11.16 4.35 -18.26
C CYS A 277 -12.01 5.20 -17.30
N ARG A 278 -13.30 4.84 -17.20
CA ARG A 278 -14.27 5.39 -16.25
C ARG A 278 -14.95 4.28 -15.47
N ASN A 279 -15.27 4.54 -14.19
CA ASN A 279 -15.95 3.60 -13.28
C ASN A 279 -15.38 2.18 -13.36
N CYS A 280 -14.06 2.10 -13.38
CA CYS A 280 -13.30 0.89 -13.65
C CYS A 280 -12.55 0.46 -12.39
N SER A 281 -12.49 -0.85 -12.15
CA SER A 281 -11.64 -1.46 -11.12
C SER A 281 -10.35 -2.05 -11.69
N GLN A 282 -10.15 -1.95 -13.00
CA GLN A 282 -8.99 -2.48 -13.72
C GLN A 282 -8.80 -1.80 -15.08
N LEU A 283 -7.54 -1.73 -15.49
CA LEU A 283 -7.09 -1.35 -16.83
C LEU A 283 -6.76 -2.63 -17.60
N VAL A 284 -7.67 -3.05 -18.47
CA VAL A 284 -7.51 -4.29 -19.27
C VAL A 284 -6.82 -3.99 -20.61
N ASN A 285 -6.32 -5.04 -21.27
CA ASN A 285 -5.77 -4.97 -22.62
C ASN A 285 -4.62 -3.97 -22.80
N GLN A 286 -3.79 -3.78 -21.78
CA GLN A 286 -2.64 -2.89 -21.84
C GLN A 286 -1.49 -3.59 -22.58
N SER A 287 -1.31 -3.26 -23.86
CA SER A 287 -0.17 -3.75 -24.65
C SER A 287 1.10 -3.02 -24.24
N ILE A 288 2.07 -3.73 -23.70
CA ILE A 288 3.30 -3.15 -23.15
C ILE A 288 4.50 -4.03 -23.50
N ASN A 289 5.65 -3.43 -23.84
CA ASN A 289 6.89 -4.17 -24.05
C ASN A 289 7.71 -4.24 -22.76
N ALA A 290 8.60 -5.22 -22.65
CA ALA A 290 9.58 -5.26 -21.58
C ALA A 290 10.43 -3.97 -21.59
N GLY A 291 10.58 -3.34 -20.43
CA GLY A 291 11.26 -2.07 -20.25
C GLY A 291 10.39 -0.83 -20.42
N ASP A 292 9.15 -0.96 -20.93
CA ASP A 292 8.22 0.16 -20.99
C ASP A 292 7.74 0.55 -19.59
N THR A 293 7.54 1.85 -19.39
CA THR A 293 6.93 2.41 -18.18
C THR A 293 5.64 3.12 -18.55
N ARG A 294 4.56 2.78 -17.84
CA ARG A 294 3.28 3.49 -17.91
C ARG A 294 2.97 4.14 -16.58
N VAL A 295 2.44 5.35 -16.61
CA VAL A 295 2.02 6.08 -15.42
C VAL A 295 0.57 6.47 -15.60
N TYR A 296 -0.23 6.08 -14.63
CA TYR A 296 -1.63 6.38 -14.51
C TYR A 296 -1.87 7.23 -13.27
N ARG A 297 -2.89 8.09 -13.34
CA ARG A 297 -3.44 8.78 -12.17
C ARG A 297 -4.96 8.64 -12.19
N TRP A 298 -5.60 8.68 -11.04
CA TRP A 298 -7.06 8.74 -10.93
C TRP A 298 -7.52 10.01 -10.26
N THR A 299 -8.80 10.35 -10.47
CA THR A 299 -9.43 11.52 -9.86
C THR A 299 -10.21 11.18 -8.61
N SER A 300 -10.42 12.20 -7.80
CA SER A 300 -11.26 12.20 -6.62
C SER A 300 -12.48 13.06 -6.91
N PRO A 301 -13.71 12.55 -6.72
CA PRO A 301 -14.88 13.37 -6.99
C PRO A 301 -14.91 14.57 -6.01
N PRO A 302 -15.41 15.74 -6.43
CA PRO A 302 -15.63 16.88 -5.56
C PRO A 302 -16.43 16.50 -4.32
N ARG A 303 -16.22 17.21 -3.23
CA ARG A 303 -16.99 17.05 -2.00
C ARG A 303 -17.73 18.33 -1.70
N GLY A 304 -18.86 18.23 -1.05
CA GLY A 304 -19.63 19.40 -0.65
C GLY A 304 -20.81 19.06 0.23
N ASN A 305 -21.44 20.12 0.74
CA ASN A 305 -22.69 20.02 1.47
C ASN A 305 -23.57 21.22 1.11
N PHE A 306 -24.82 20.94 0.72
CA PHE A 306 -25.85 21.95 0.62
C PHE A 306 -26.44 22.18 2.02
N GLU A 307 -25.97 23.22 2.72
CA GLU A 307 -26.24 23.42 4.14
C GLU A 307 -27.59 24.08 4.40
N LEU A 308 -27.95 25.13 3.66
CA LEU A 308 -29.19 25.86 3.89
C LEU A 308 -29.70 26.58 2.64
N ILE A 309 -31.02 26.78 2.60
CA ILE A 309 -31.67 27.74 1.73
C ILE A 309 -32.61 28.61 2.57
N THR A 310 -32.42 29.94 2.54
CA THR A 310 -33.24 30.91 3.27
C THR A 310 -33.80 31.93 2.29
N GLY A 311 -35.12 31.94 2.11
CA GLY A 311 -35.75 32.63 0.99
C GLY A 311 -35.20 32.09 -0.33
N SER A 312 -34.49 32.93 -1.09
CA SER A 312 -33.78 32.54 -2.32
C SER A 312 -32.27 32.36 -2.15
N THR A 313 -31.73 32.57 -0.95
CA THR A 313 -30.28 32.50 -0.70
C THR A 313 -29.88 31.07 -0.37
N VAL A 314 -28.97 30.52 -1.16
CA VAL A 314 -28.37 29.19 -1.03
C VAL A 314 -26.99 29.33 -0.42
N GLU A 315 -26.69 28.53 0.61
CA GLU A 315 -25.37 28.49 1.25
C GLU A 315 -24.92 27.05 1.52
N GLY A 316 -23.61 26.87 1.53
CA GLY A 316 -22.96 25.59 1.77
C GLY A 316 -21.46 25.66 1.54
N TRP A 317 -20.86 24.49 1.31
CA TRP A 317 -19.47 24.39 0.92
C TRP A 317 -19.26 23.34 -0.16
N ALA A 318 -18.23 23.52 -0.96
CA ALA A 318 -17.73 22.54 -1.91
C ALA A 318 -16.22 22.70 -2.07
N PHE A 319 -15.51 21.60 -2.33
CA PHE A 319 -14.13 21.64 -2.80
C PHE A 319 -13.83 20.41 -3.66
N ASP A 320 -12.88 20.55 -4.55
CA ASP A 320 -12.34 19.43 -5.32
C ASP A 320 -11.04 18.95 -4.66
N PRO A 321 -10.92 17.67 -4.23
CA PRO A 321 -9.68 17.18 -3.66
C PRO A 321 -8.51 17.29 -4.63
N ASP A 322 -8.72 17.05 -5.92
CA ASP A 322 -7.69 17.09 -6.97
C ASP A 322 -7.16 18.51 -7.20
N LEU A 323 -7.96 19.54 -6.87
CA LEU A 323 -7.59 20.95 -6.88
C LEU A 323 -7.91 21.63 -5.53
N SER A 324 -7.44 21.01 -4.44
CA SER A 324 -7.81 21.41 -3.07
C SER A 324 -7.52 22.87 -2.70
N ALA A 325 -6.58 23.53 -3.38
CA ALA A 325 -6.24 24.95 -3.18
C ALA A 325 -7.17 25.95 -3.90
N ALA A 326 -7.95 25.47 -4.87
CA ALA A 326 -8.70 26.30 -5.81
C ALA A 326 -10.15 26.51 -5.37
N SER A 327 -10.78 27.55 -5.94
CA SER A 327 -12.23 27.70 -5.91
C SER A 327 -12.89 26.59 -6.75
N SER A 328 -14.01 26.06 -6.26
CA SER A 328 -14.83 25.07 -6.98
C SER A 328 -16.10 25.71 -7.52
N ALA A 329 -16.63 25.16 -8.62
CA ALA A 329 -17.90 25.59 -9.19
C ALA A 329 -19.05 24.71 -8.68
N VAL A 330 -20.19 25.33 -8.37
CA VAL A 330 -21.42 24.65 -7.94
C VAL A 330 -22.53 24.95 -8.94
N ALA A 331 -23.01 23.91 -9.63
CA ALA A 331 -24.14 24.02 -10.54
C ALA A 331 -25.46 23.92 -9.76
N ALA A 332 -26.41 24.81 -10.09
CA ALA A 332 -27.74 24.81 -9.49
C ALA A 332 -28.83 24.52 -10.53
N TYR A 333 -29.82 23.73 -10.14
CA TYR A 333 -31.00 23.41 -10.94
C TYR A 333 -32.28 23.63 -10.14
N ARG A 334 -33.32 24.12 -10.80
CA ARG A 334 -34.65 24.38 -10.20
C ARG A 334 -35.69 23.41 -10.71
N GLY A 335 -36.55 22.94 -9.80
CA GLY A 335 -37.70 22.08 -10.12
C GLY A 335 -37.35 20.63 -10.45
N GLY A 336 -36.07 20.27 -10.39
CA GLY A 336 -35.58 18.92 -10.60
C GLY A 336 -34.05 18.85 -10.68
N PRO A 337 -33.47 17.63 -10.66
CA PRO A 337 -32.03 17.42 -10.84
C PRO A 337 -31.57 17.72 -12.27
N ALA A 338 -30.25 17.68 -12.52
CA ALA A 338 -29.70 17.81 -13.87
C ALA A 338 -30.37 16.82 -14.85
N GLY A 339 -30.64 17.28 -16.07
CA GLY A 339 -31.40 16.52 -17.08
C GLY A 339 -32.93 16.58 -16.94
N VAL A 340 -33.46 17.08 -15.81
CA VAL A 340 -34.91 17.25 -15.58
C VAL A 340 -35.27 18.70 -15.26
N GLY A 341 -34.55 19.32 -14.32
CA GLY A 341 -34.79 20.68 -13.86
C GLY A 341 -34.25 21.76 -14.80
N THR A 342 -34.64 22.99 -14.52
CA THR A 342 -34.10 24.18 -15.20
C THR A 342 -32.72 24.51 -14.65
N TYR A 343 -31.69 24.50 -15.50
CA TYR A 343 -30.35 24.95 -15.13
C TYR A 343 -30.36 26.45 -14.79
N LEU A 344 -29.80 26.80 -13.64
CA LEU A 344 -29.76 28.17 -13.14
C LEU A 344 -28.39 28.84 -13.29
N GLY A 345 -27.33 28.05 -13.49
CA GLY A 345 -25.97 28.53 -13.61
C GLY A 345 -24.98 27.81 -12.70
N GLU A 346 -23.73 28.24 -12.79
CA GLU A 346 -22.60 27.81 -11.99
C GLU A 346 -22.12 28.95 -11.09
N PHE A 347 -21.90 28.64 -9.82
CA PHE A 347 -21.54 29.60 -8.79
C PHE A 347 -20.23 29.18 -8.13
N PRO A 348 -19.23 30.06 -8.03
CA PRO A 348 -17.95 29.72 -7.43
C PRO A 348 -18.05 29.68 -5.90
N THR A 349 -17.19 28.89 -5.27
CA THR A 349 -16.87 29.05 -3.86
C THR A 349 -15.97 30.27 -3.68
N SER A 350 -16.30 31.14 -2.73
CA SER A 350 -15.63 32.43 -2.54
C SER A 350 -15.43 32.81 -1.07
N THR A 351 -16.03 32.05 -0.16
CA THR A 351 -15.97 32.30 1.28
C THR A 351 -14.98 31.35 1.96
N ASN A 352 -14.13 31.87 2.84
CA ASN A 352 -13.24 31.04 3.64
C ASN A 352 -14.04 30.17 4.64
N ARG A 353 -13.71 28.88 4.72
CA ARG A 353 -14.32 27.91 5.65
C ARG A 353 -13.23 27.19 6.46
N PRO A 354 -12.68 27.82 7.51
CA PRO A 354 -11.60 27.24 8.30
C PRO A 354 -11.95 25.87 8.92
N ASP A 355 -13.22 25.66 9.22
CA ASP A 355 -13.77 24.39 9.72
C ASP A 355 -13.62 23.27 8.67
N VAL A 356 -13.97 23.54 7.42
CA VAL A 356 -13.81 22.61 6.28
C VAL A 356 -12.33 22.35 6.03
N ASN A 357 -11.52 23.41 6.02
CA ASN A 357 -10.07 23.32 5.77
C ASN A 357 -9.37 22.43 6.77
N SER A 358 -9.66 22.63 8.06
CA SER A 358 -9.12 21.84 9.16
C SER A 358 -9.55 20.38 9.06
N TYR A 359 -10.84 20.13 8.80
CA TYR A 359 -11.39 18.77 8.73
C TYR A 359 -10.73 17.91 7.65
N PHE A 360 -10.44 18.49 6.47
CA PHE A 360 -9.83 17.76 5.35
C PHE A 360 -8.29 17.75 5.36
N GLY A 361 -7.68 17.82 6.54
CA GLY A 361 -6.22 17.69 6.68
C GLY A 361 -5.45 18.97 6.40
N GLY A 362 -6.08 20.14 6.62
CA GLY A 362 -5.43 21.43 6.49
C GLY A 362 -5.34 21.94 5.04
N ILE A 363 -6.33 21.61 4.20
CA ILE A 363 -6.41 22.16 2.83
C ILE A 363 -6.48 23.69 2.87
N THR A 364 -6.00 24.33 1.82
CA THR A 364 -5.98 25.78 1.68
C THR A 364 -7.04 26.21 0.66
N GLY A 365 -7.65 27.39 0.79
CA GLY A 365 -8.63 27.86 -0.21
C GLY A 365 -9.94 28.39 0.38
N VAL A 366 -10.81 28.83 -0.52
CA VAL A 366 -12.14 29.37 -0.22
C VAL A 366 -13.20 28.39 -0.69
N HIS A 367 -13.80 27.66 0.25
CA HIS A 367 -14.67 26.52 -0.06
C HIS A 367 -16.15 26.77 0.26
N GLY A 368 -16.50 27.89 0.90
CA GLY A 368 -17.89 28.28 1.11
C GLY A 368 -18.49 28.91 -0.15
N PHE A 369 -19.71 28.53 -0.49
CA PHE A 369 -20.52 29.21 -1.51
C PHE A 369 -21.73 29.89 -0.88
N ARG A 370 -22.10 31.03 -1.46
CA ARG A 370 -23.33 31.76 -1.14
C ARG A 370 -23.82 32.49 -2.38
N PHE A 371 -25.03 32.18 -2.83
CA PHE A 371 -25.62 32.81 -4.01
C PHE A 371 -27.15 32.82 -3.92
N ALA A 372 -27.79 33.69 -4.71
CA ALA A 372 -29.24 33.75 -4.81
C ALA A 372 -29.72 32.98 -6.06
N VAL A 373 -30.80 32.23 -5.92
CA VAL A 373 -31.44 31.51 -7.04
C VAL A 373 -32.76 32.16 -7.47
N PRO A 374 -32.98 32.40 -8.78
CA PRO A 374 -34.19 33.07 -9.25
C PRO A 374 -35.41 32.14 -9.26
N GLY A 375 -36.59 32.71 -9.01
CA GLY A 375 -37.87 31.98 -9.01
C GLY A 375 -37.96 30.92 -7.91
N CYS A 376 -37.34 31.18 -6.76
CA CYS A 376 -37.39 30.34 -5.57
C CYS A 376 -38.65 30.67 -4.77
N THR A 377 -39.80 30.12 -5.17
CA THR A 377 -41.06 30.24 -4.43
C THR A 377 -41.19 29.09 -3.42
N PRO A 378 -41.90 29.27 -2.28
CA PRO A 378 -42.04 28.25 -1.26
C PRO A 378 -42.44 26.88 -1.84
N GLY A 379 -41.69 25.83 -1.48
CA GLY A 379 -41.87 24.46 -1.99
C GLY A 379 -41.14 24.14 -3.30
N THR A 380 -40.61 25.14 -4.02
CA THR A 380 -39.76 24.90 -5.19
C THR A 380 -38.46 24.20 -4.78
N GLN A 381 -38.14 23.07 -5.40
CA GLN A 381 -36.88 22.37 -5.13
C GLN A 381 -35.71 22.98 -5.90
N VAL A 382 -34.58 23.11 -5.20
CA VAL A 382 -33.28 23.48 -5.74
C VAL A 382 -32.33 22.31 -5.54
N HIS A 383 -31.65 21.91 -6.60
CA HIS A 383 -30.72 20.77 -6.63
C HIS A 383 -29.33 21.29 -6.94
N LEU A 384 -28.32 20.91 -6.15
CA LEU A 384 -26.95 21.38 -6.32
C LEU A 384 -25.99 20.25 -6.67
N TYR A 385 -24.97 20.57 -7.47
CA TYR A 385 -23.86 19.68 -7.81
C TYR A 385 -22.54 20.44 -7.62
N ALA A 386 -21.58 19.85 -6.89
CA ALA A 386 -20.20 20.32 -6.89
C ALA A 386 -19.50 19.78 -8.14
N LEU A 387 -18.99 20.66 -9.00
CA LEU A 387 -18.46 20.29 -10.31
C LEU A 387 -16.99 19.86 -10.26
N ASP A 388 -16.68 18.78 -10.99
CA ASP A 388 -15.33 18.30 -11.25
C ASP A 388 -14.77 19.02 -12.50
N PRO A 389 -13.70 19.82 -12.39
CA PRO A 389 -13.14 20.58 -13.49
C PRO A 389 -12.33 19.74 -14.48
N GLU A 390 -11.94 18.51 -14.13
CA GLU A 390 -11.34 17.57 -15.07
C GLU A 390 -12.42 16.82 -15.89
N GLY A 391 -13.70 16.96 -15.49
CA GLY A 391 -14.93 16.48 -16.14
C GLY A 391 -15.29 17.16 -17.45
N GLY A 392 -15.51 16.39 -18.52
CA GLY A 392 -16.28 16.88 -19.67
C GLY A 392 -17.77 16.92 -19.31
N ASN A 393 -18.48 18.02 -19.60
CA ASN A 393 -19.93 18.19 -19.38
C ASN A 393 -20.44 17.87 -17.95
N GLY A 394 -19.62 18.07 -16.91
CA GLY A 394 -20.01 17.80 -15.52
C GLY A 394 -19.90 16.34 -15.09
N ASP A 395 -19.30 15.47 -15.89
CA ASP A 395 -19.00 14.09 -15.49
C ASP A 395 -18.01 14.04 -14.32
N GLY A 396 -18.33 13.29 -13.27
CA GLY A 396 -17.54 13.23 -12.02
C GLY A 396 -18.02 14.18 -10.93
N SER A 397 -18.96 15.07 -11.24
CA SER A 397 -19.56 16.00 -10.28
C SER A 397 -20.36 15.28 -9.20
N THR A 398 -20.30 15.81 -7.98
CA THR A 398 -21.01 15.23 -6.83
C THR A 398 -22.34 15.92 -6.60
N TYR A 399 -23.42 15.13 -6.62
CA TYR A 399 -24.75 15.62 -6.26
C TYR A 399 -24.83 15.91 -4.76
N LEU A 400 -25.12 17.17 -4.41
CA LEU A 400 -25.18 17.64 -3.02
C LEU A 400 -26.59 17.51 -2.41
N GLY A 401 -27.55 17.02 -3.19
CA GLY A 401 -28.94 16.83 -2.76
C GLY A 401 -29.85 18.02 -3.10
N PRO A 402 -31.16 17.89 -2.78
CA PRO A 402 -32.14 18.93 -2.96
C PRO A 402 -32.46 19.67 -1.65
N ARG A 403 -32.89 20.92 -1.74
CA ARG A 403 -33.63 21.63 -0.69
C ARG A 403 -34.77 22.44 -1.27
N SER A 404 -35.84 22.60 -0.48
CA SER A 404 -36.99 23.41 -0.88
C SER A 404 -36.80 24.85 -0.44
N CYS A 405 -37.10 25.79 -1.34
CA CYS A 405 -37.28 27.18 -1.00
C CYS A 405 -38.30 27.33 0.14
N THR A 406 -37.98 28.20 1.10
CA THR A 406 -38.78 28.48 2.29
C THR A 406 -39.73 29.63 2.08
#